data_AF-E6WM59-F1
#
_entry.id   AF-E6WM59-F1
#
_cell.length_a   1.000
_cell.length_b   1.000
_cell.length_c   1.000
_cell.angle_alpha   90.00
_cell.angle_beta   90.00
_cell.angle_gamma   90.00
#
_symmetry.space_group_name_H-M   'P 1'
#
loop_
_entity.id
_entity.type
_entity.pdbx_description
1 polymer ?
#
loop_
_entity_poly.entity_id
_entity_poly.type
_entity_poly.pdbx_seq_one_letter_code
_entity_poly.pdbx_strand_id
1 'polypeptide(L)'
;MNHAPNKKRSLKLWEALALSLGMVGPTLAMSGNAQGLIDSVGKALPIVFVLGLVGVALIAYGFIRLTRFYNHAGSAYGLVGKTIGPRAGFFSGFAIMGTYLFFSIATLAALGAFTNAFLAALFPTSGIQIPWIITAAVGVIFSWVLNSRDGQTVARVLMVIEGVGIVLMLILAAVIVVNQPANSAPHASLFSLNGVSFQAVMAGVVAAFLSWAGFEACATLGEETENPKRNIPLALLGSILLTGVLFVGMMYVQTLGFGTSESGLNAFKNSANSLGTLSQTYLGTAFSLAMLFTAMMSAFAANLSAAATSSRLLFALARDGFGPACFAQVSAKNHQPRNALTLVLVLSLLIDVAAWLTGKPDMGTGNTAIDAYFYFAIIGSVCLMITYLMIEVGVMNFITRMGQNIPKWELILPLLGIVIMVVSLYYNVVGQEELFSPALVAFYWCVAGMIIIISAPKLVRNIGLSLASEFVTPAESVTPATTQKEWV
;
A
#
# COMPACT_ATOMS: atom_id res chain seq x y z
N MET A 1 31.12 6.95 -15.74
CA MET A 1 29.98 6.67 -14.84
C MET A 1 30.11 5.23 -14.41
N ASN A 2 30.57 4.99 -13.18
CA ASN A 2 30.79 3.64 -12.67
C ASN A 2 29.43 2.98 -12.46
N HIS A 3 29.10 1.98 -13.28
CA HIS A 3 28.02 1.06 -12.99
C HIS A 3 28.17 0.58 -11.55
N ALA A 4 27.14 0.79 -10.73
CA ALA A 4 27.10 0.16 -9.41
C ALA A 4 27.33 -1.35 -9.62
N PRO A 5 28.29 -1.95 -8.91
CA PRO A 5 28.66 -3.34 -9.13
C PRO A 5 27.40 -4.22 -8.99
N ASN A 6 27.19 -5.03 -10.04
CA ASN A 6 26.17 -6.06 -10.21
C ASN A 6 25.55 -6.49 -8.86
N LYS A 7 24.42 -5.86 -8.49
CA LYS A 7 23.66 -6.23 -7.29
C LYS A 7 23.34 -7.71 -7.44
N LYS A 8 23.89 -8.58 -6.58
CA LYS A 8 23.55 -10.01 -6.62
C LYS A 8 22.05 -10.10 -6.41
N ARG A 9 21.31 -10.40 -7.48
CA ARG A 9 19.86 -10.69 -7.44
C ARG A 9 19.69 -11.87 -6.49
N SER A 10 19.22 -11.59 -5.28
CA SER A 10 19.22 -12.54 -4.17
C SER A 10 17.85 -12.71 -3.55
N LEU A 11 16.88 -11.85 -3.91
CA LEU A 11 15.53 -11.93 -3.39
C LEU A 11 14.69 -12.93 -4.17
N LYS A 12 14.10 -13.88 -3.45
CA LYS A 12 13.20 -14.89 -3.99
C LYS A 12 11.78 -14.34 -4.16
N LEU A 13 10.95 -15.08 -4.89
CA LEU A 13 9.51 -14.80 -5.06
C LEU A 13 8.81 -14.46 -3.72
N TRP A 14 8.99 -15.32 -2.71
CA TRP A 14 8.33 -15.17 -1.41
C TRP A 14 8.79 -13.92 -0.65
N GLU A 15 10.06 -13.51 -0.82
CA GLU A 15 10.60 -12.30 -0.21
C GLU A 15 10.06 -11.04 -0.90
N ALA A 16 9.83 -11.08 -2.21
CA ALA A 16 9.13 -10.01 -2.92
C ALA A 16 7.66 -9.93 -2.49
N LEU A 17 6.96 -11.09 -2.42
CA LEU A 17 5.58 -11.17 -1.93
C LEU A 17 5.45 -10.61 -0.51
N ALA A 18 6.43 -10.89 0.36
CA ALA A 18 6.46 -10.41 1.74
C ALA A 18 6.46 -8.88 1.85
N LEU A 19 7.13 -8.18 0.93
CA LEU A 19 7.13 -6.71 0.95
C LEU A 19 5.73 -6.16 0.64
N SER A 20 5.04 -6.74 -0.34
CA SER A 20 3.65 -6.37 -0.66
C SER A 20 2.69 -6.72 0.47
N LEU A 21 2.79 -7.93 1.04
CA LEU A 21 1.95 -8.33 2.17
C LEU A 21 2.24 -7.49 3.41
N GLY A 22 3.51 -7.17 3.67
CA GLY A 22 3.91 -6.28 4.75
C GLY A 22 3.27 -4.90 4.61
N MET A 23 3.32 -4.31 3.41
CA MET A 23 2.70 -3.01 3.13
C MET A 23 1.18 -3.04 3.26
N VAL A 24 0.54 -4.05 2.65
CA VAL A 24 -0.91 -4.24 2.71
C VAL A 24 -1.37 -4.47 4.16
N GLY A 25 -0.53 -5.11 4.97
CA GLY A 25 -0.80 -5.44 6.37
C GLY A 25 -2.12 -6.18 6.56
N PRO A 26 -2.28 -7.43 6.06
CA PRO A 26 -3.53 -8.18 6.17
C PRO A 26 -4.18 -8.16 7.55
N THR A 27 -3.39 -8.32 8.60
CA THR A 27 -3.90 -8.34 9.98
C THR A 27 -4.33 -6.94 10.44
N LEU A 28 -3.55 -5.90 10.09
CA LEU A 28 -3.92 -4.49 10.30
C LEU A 28 -5.23 -4.15 9.59
N ALA A 29 -5.32 -4.43 8.29
CA ALA A 29 -6.47 -4.09 7.45
C ALA A 29 -7.76 -4.74 7.99
N MET A 30 -7.72 -6.02 8.34
CA MET A 30 -8.88 -6.72 8.89
C MET A 30 -9.23 -6.32 10.33
N SER A 31 -8.26 -5.75 11.07
CA SER A 31 -8.49 -5.23 12.42
C SER A 31 -9.17 -3.85 12.46
N GLY A 32 -9.02 -3.03 11.40
CA GLY A 32 -9.35 -1.60 11.45
C GLY A 32 -10.19 -1.05 10.28
N ASN A 33 -10.06 -1.59 9.07
CA ASN A 33 -10.61 -0.92 7.87
C ASN A 33 -12.11 -1.15 7.69
N ALA A 34 -12.63 -2.28 8.18
CA ALA A 34 -14.03 -2.64 8.01
C ALA A 34 -14.97 -1.76 8.84
N GLN A 35 -14.51 -1.27 9.99
CA GLN A 35 -15.34 -0.50 10.91
C GLN A 35 -15.93 0.76 10.27
N GLY A 36 -15.13 1.50 9.48
CA GLY A 36 -15.58 2.73 8.80
C GLY A 36 -16.61 2.50 7.70
N LEU A 37 -16.81 1.26 7.26
CA LEU A 37 -17.72 0.91 6.19
C LEU A 37 -19.12 0.52 6.69
N ILE A 38 -19.27 0.19 7.97
CA ILE A 38 -20.50 -0.40 8.52
C ILE A 38 -21.69 0.54 8.40
N ASP A 39 -21.50 1.84 8.63
CA ASP A 39 -22.61 2.82 8.49
C ASP A 39 -23.15 2.89 7.07
N SER A 40 -22.29 2.66 6.08
CA SER A 40 -22.65 2.79 4.66
C SER A 40 -23.24 1.50 4.10
N VAL A 41 -22.61 0.35 4.39
CA VAL A 41 -22.95 -0.93 3.73
C VAL A 41 -23.47 -1.99 4.70
N GLY A 42 -23.42 -1.75 6.01
CA GLY A 42 -23.92 -2.65 7.04
C GLY A 42 -23.39 -4.07 6.88
N LYS A 43 -24.30 -5.05 6.86
CA LYS A 43 -23.97 -6.47 6.70
C LYS A 43 -23.50 -6.87 5.30
N ALA A 44 -23.54 -5.97 4.31
CA ALA A 44 -23.11 -6.25 2.93
C ALA A 44 -21.59 -6.09 2.72
N LEU A 45 -20.80 -5.98 3.80
CA LEU A 45 -19.34 -5.92 3.74
C LEU A 45 -18.70 -7.00 2.85
N PRO A 46 -19.10 -8.29 2.91
CA PRO A 46 -18.43 -9.32 2.11
C PRO A 46 -18.55 -9.09 0.60
N ILE A 47 -19.75 -8.76 0.12
CA ILE A 47 -19.97 -8.48 -1.30
C ILE A 47 -19.27 -7.19 -1.75
N VAL A 48 -19.20 -6.18 -0.88
CA VAL A 48 -18.44 -4.96 -1.14
C VAL A 48 -16.95 -5.24 -1.31
N PHE A 49 -16.38 -6.12 -0.49
CA PHE A 49 -14.98 -6.55 -0.63
C PHE A 49 -14.75 -7.45 -1.86
N VAL A 50 -15.74 -8.24 -2.29
CA VAL A 50 -15.67 -8.98 -3.58
C VAL A 50 -15.59 -8.00 -4.75
N LEU A 51 -16.44 -6.97 -4.75
CA LEU A 51 -16.41 -5.93 -5.78
C LEU A 51 -15.10 -5.11 -5.73
N GLY A 52 -14.59 -4.82 -4.52
CA GLY A 52 -13.28 -4.23 -4.31
C GLY A 52 -12.15 -5.07 -4.88
N LEU A 53 -12.16 -6.39 -4.64
CA LEU A 53 -11.19 -7.33 -5.20
C LEU A 53 -11.20 -7.32 -6.74
N VAL A 54 -12.38 -7.27 -7.37
CA VAL A 54 -12.49 -7.12 -8.83
C VAL A 54 -11.84 -5.82 -9.29
N GLY A 55 -12.10 -4.70 -8.60
CA GLY A 55 -11.47 -3.42 -8.91
C GLY A 55 -9.94 -3.45 -8.81
N VAL A 56 -9.40 -3.98 -7.70
CA VAL A 56 -7.96 -4.14 -7.51
C VAL A 56 -7.35 -5.07 -8.57
N ALA A 57 -8.02 -6.16 -8.91
CA ALA A 57 -7.53 -7.11 -9.91
C ALA A 57 -7.43 -6.48 -11.32
N LEU A 58 -8.40 -5.61 -11.68
CA LEU A 58 -8.35 -4.85 -12.93
C LEU A 58 -7.14 -3.91 -12.98
N ILE A 59 -6.83 -3.25 -11.86
CA ILE A 59 -5.68 -2.34 -11.76
C ILE A 59 -4.35 -3.11 -11.75
N ALA A 60 -4.33 -4.23 -11.02
CA ALA A 60 -3.16 -5.07 -10.92
C ALA A 60 -2.75 -5.70 -12.24
N TYR A 61 -3.71 -5.97 -13.12
CA TYR A 61 -3.45 -6.44 -14.47
C TYR A 61 -2.45 -5.50 -15.19
N GLY A 62 -2.59 -4.18 -15.01
CA GLY A 62 -1.69 -3.19 -15.59
C GLY A 62 -0.25 -3.35 -15.09
N PHE A 63 -0.06 -3.40 -13.78
CA PHE A 63 1.26 -3.65 -13.17
C PHE A 63 1.84 -4.99 -13.59
N ILE A 64 1.06 -6.08 -13.52
CA ILE A 64 1.50 -7.44 -13.88
C ILE A 64 1.94 -7.48 -15.35
N ARG A 65 1.21 -6.82 -16.26
CA ARG A 65 1.59 -6.76 -17.66
C ARG A 65 2.89 -6.00 -17.87
N LEU A 66 3.02 -4.78 -17.36
CA LEU A 66 4.23 -3.98 -17.58
C LEU A 66 5.46 -4.60 -16.94
N THR A 67 5.33 -5.18 -15.73
CA THR A 67 6.46 -5.80 -15.01
C THR A 67 7.00 -7.07 -15.66
N ARG A 68 6.22 -7.74 -16.53
CA ARG A 68 6.73 -8.84 -17.38
C ARG A 68 7.74 -8.38 -18.42
N PHE A 69 7.65 -7.13 -18.87
CA PHE A 69 8.53 -6.58 -19.90
C PHE A 69 9.63 -5.69 -19.32
N TYR A 70 9.27 -4.83 -18.37
CA TYR A 70 10.14 -3.81 -17.78
C TYR A 70 10.28 -4.03 -16.27
N ASN A 71 11.52 -4.06 -15.77
CA ASN A 71 11.79 -4.15 -14.34
C ASN A 71 12.76 -3.02 -13.97
N HIS A 72 12.38 -2.21 -13.00
CA HIS A 72 13.08 -0.99 -12.63
C HIS A 72 12.83 -0.70 -11.14
N ALA A 73 13.85 -0.35 -10.36
CA ALA A 73 13.71 -0.16 -8.91
C ALA A 73 12.73 0.96 -8.52
N GLY A 74 12.51 1.93 -9.40
CA GLY A 74 11.50 2.99 -9.26
C GLY A 74 10.03 2.57 -9.38
N SER A 75 9.69 1.30 -9.60
CA SER A 75 8.29 0.84 -9.76
C SER A 75 7.53 1.69 -10.80
N ALA A 76 6.43 2.34 -10.43
CA ALA A 76 5.60 3.15 -11.31
C ALA A 76 6.34 4.30 -12.01
N TYR A 77 7.39 4.85 -11.39
CA TYR A 77 8.26 5.84 -12.02
C TYR A 77 8.87 5.32 -13.33
N GLY A 78 9.46 4.12 -13.29
CA GLY A 78 10.10 3.50 -14.46
C GLY A 78 9.07 2.99 -15.47
N LEU A 79 8.00 2.35 -14.99
CA LEU A 79 6.95 1.78 -15.85
C LEU A 79 6.21 2.86 -16.65
N VAL A 80 5.76 3.93 -16.00
CA VAL A 80 5.11 5.06 -16.66
C VAL A 80 6.12 5.87 -17.47
N GLY A 81 7.35 6.04 -16.96
CA GLY A 81 8.43 6.72 -17.68
C GLY A 81 8.73 6.09 -19.04
N LYS A 82 8.74 4.75 -19.09
CA LYS A 82 8.98 4.00 -20.33
C LYS A 82 7.78 3.98 -21.27
N THR A 83 6.57 3.89 -20.74
CA THR A 83 5.36 3.72 -21.55
C THR A 83 4.75 5.04 -22.00
N ILE A 84 4.75 6.09 -21.19
CA ILE A 84 4.16 7.40 -21.51
C ILE A 84 5.24 8.44 -21.79
N GLY A 85 6.31 8.45 -21.00
CA GLY A 85 7.47 9.33 -21.18
C GLY A 85 8.02 9.92 -19.89
N PRO A 86 9.19 10.59 -19.94
CA PRO A 86 9.95 11.04 -18.76
C PRO A 86 9.18 11.92 -17.78
N ARG A 87 8.38 12.87 -18.28
CA ARG A 87 7.59 13.79 -17.44
C ARG A 87 6.51 13.05 -16.65
N ALA A 88 5.80 12.14 -17.34
CA ALA A 88 4.78 11.32 -16.71
C ALA A 88 5.39 10.34 -15.70
N GLY A 89 6.56 9.77 -16.02
CA GLY A 89 7.33 8.93 -15.10
C GLY A 89 7.68 9.66 -13.81
N PHE A 90 8.26 10.85 -13.88
CA PHE A 90 8.56 11.64 -12.67
C PHE A 90 7.31 11.91 -11.84
N PHE A 91 6.23 12.37 -12.46
CA PHE A 91 5.01 12.73 -11.74
C PHE A 91 4.40 11.50 -11.06
N SER A 92 4.35 10.34 -11.73
CA SER A 92 3.87 9.09 -11.11
C SER A 92 4.78 8.63 -9.97
N GLY A 93 6.09 8.73 -10.14
CA GLY A 93 7.08 8.44 -9.11
C GLY A 93 6.95 9.35 -7.89
N PHE A 94 6.76 10.64 -8.09
CA PHE A 94 6.60 11.61 -7.02
C PHE A 94 5.28 11.41 -6.26
N ALA A 95 4.19 11.12 -6.98
CA ALA A 95 2.89 10.84 -6.38
C ALA A 95 2.94 9.57 -5.51
N ILE A 96 3.45 8.44 -6.03
CA ILE A 96 3.52 7.19 -5.27
C ILE A 96 4.59 7.21 -4.17
N MET A 97 5.64 8.03 -4.28
CA MET A 97 6.53 8.32 -3.16
C MET A 97 5.77 9.00 -2.01
N GLY A 98 4.88 9.96 -2.34
CA GLY A 98 3.96 10.55 -1.39
C GLY A 98 3.09 9.50 -0.72
N THR A 99 2.50 8.57 -1.49
CA THR A 99 1.74 7.45 -0.93
C THR A 99 2.49 6.71 0.16
N TYR A 100 3.70 6.25 -0.13
CA TYR A 100 4.45 5.45 0.84
C TYR A 100 4.91 6.28 2.04
N LEU A 101 5.18 7.58 1.87
CA LEU A 101 5.43 8.49 2.98
C LEU A 101 4.19 8.63 3.89
N PHE A 102 3.03 8.92 3.32
CA PHE A 102 1.78 9.07 4.07
C PHE A 102 1.32 7.76 4.71
N PHE A 103 1.57 6.61 4.08
CA PHE A 103 1.33 5.30 4.70
C PHE A 103 2.29 5.03 5.85
N SER A 104 3.55 5.45 5.77
CA SER A 104 4.48 5.37 6.90
C SER A 104 3.96 6.18 8.10
N ILE A 105 3.48 7.40 7.88
CA ILE A 105 2.84 8.23 8.92
C ILE A 105 1.61 7.52 9.49
N ALA A 106 0.66 7.12 8.62
CA ALA A 106 -0.58 6.48 9.04
C ALA A 106 -0.31 5.22 9.90
N THR A 107 0.58 4.36 9.43
CA THR A 107 0.84 3.06 10.08
C THR A 107 1.63 3.18 11.38
N LEU A 108 2.40 4.25 11.59
CA LEU A 108 2.98 4.61 12.88
C LEU A 108 1.92 5.05 13.90
N ALA A 109 0.93 5.83 13.47
CA ALA A 109 -0.21 6.18 14.31
C ALA A 109 -1.06 4.94 14.67
N ALA A 110 -1.33 4.06 13.68
CA ALA A 110 -2.01 2.79 13.92
C ALA A 110 -1.26 1.87 14.88
N LEU A 111 0.08 1.82 14.79
CA LEU A 111 0.92 1.08 15.73
C LEU A 111 0.68 1.58 17.16
N GLY A 112 0.65 2.89 17.37
CA GLY A 112 0.34 3.49 18.67
C GLY A 112 -1.07 3.15 19.18
N ALA A 113 -2.09 3.23 18.33
CA ALA A 113 -3.46 2.88 18.67
C ALA A 113 -3.59 1.41 19.09
N PHE A 114 -2.98 0.50 18.32
CA PHE A 114 -3.04 -0.94 18.58
C PHE A 114 -2.19 -1.37 19.77
N THR A 115 -1.09 -0.68 20.06
CA THR A 115 -0.38 -0.86 21.34
C THR A 115 -1.29 -0.53 22.52
N ASN A 116 -2.05 0.56 22.46
CA ASN A 116 -2.98 0.91 23.53
C ASN A 116 -4.15 -0.07 23.64
N ALA A 117 -4.65 -0.61 22.52
CA ALA A 117 -5.64 -1.68 22.54
C ALA A 117 -5.09 -2.97 23.18
N PHE A 118 -3.85 -3.34 22.86
CA PHE A 118 -3.17 -4.48 23.48
C PHE A 118 -2.95 -4.27 24.98
N LEU A 119 -2.48 -3.09 25.41
CA LEU A 119 -2.28 -2.78 26.83
C LEU A 119 -3.58 -2.76 27.62
N ALA A 120 -4.66 -2.24 27.04
CA ALA A 120 -5.99 -2.25 27.65
C ALA A 120 -6.50 -3.70 27.87
N ALA A 121 -6.25 -4.59 26.92
CA ALA A 121 -6.60 -6.01 27.07
C ALA A 121 -5.68 -6.75 28.05
N LEU A 122 -4.39 -6.39 28.10
CA LEU A 122 -3.40 -7.02 28.98
C LEU A 122 -3.59 -6.61 30.45
N PHE A 123 -3.95 -5.35 30.69
CA PHE A 123 -4.14 -4.78 32.02
C PHE A 123 -5.51 -4.10 32.15
N PRO A 124 -6.62 -4.86 32.14
CA PRO A 124 -7.97 -4.30 32.05
C PRO A 124 -8.37 -3.42 33.25
N THR A 125 -7.73 -3.60 34.40
CA THR A 125 -8.02 -2.84 35.63
C THR A 125 -7.11 -1.64 35.86
N SER A 126 -6.02 -1.50 35.10
CA SER A 126 -5.00 -0.48 35.36
C SER A 126 -5.31 0.86 34.70
N GLY A 127 -6.12 0.86 33.63
CA GLY A 127 -6.36 2.05 32.80
C GLY A 127 -5.11 2.61 32.12
N ILE A 128 -4.02 1.83 32.05
CA ILE A 128 -2.75 2.29 31.48
C ILE A 128 -2.95 2.58 29.99
N GLN A 129 -2.63 3.82 29.62
CA GLN A 129 -2.54 4.28 28.23
C GLN A 129 -1.20 4.98 28.06
N ILE A 130 -0.51 4.68 26.97
CA ILE A 130 0.75 5.34 26.62
C ILE A 130 0.44 6.37 25.53
N PRO A 131 0.98 7.60 25.60
CA PRO A 131 0.92 8.53 24.48
C PRO A 131 1.40 7.83 23.20
N TRP A 132 0.52 7.74 22.20
CA TRP A 132 0.76 6.95 20.99
C TRP A 132 2.03 7.36 20.25
N ILE A 133 2.45 8.63 20.40
CA ILE A 133 3.69 9.16 19.84
C ILE A 133 4.95 8.48 20.38
N ILE A 134 4.94 7.99 21.64
CA ILE A 134 6.07 7.25 22.21
C ILE A 134 6.23 5.92 21.47
N THR A 135 5.11 5.21 21.25
CA THR A 135 5.11 3.98 20.46
C THR A 135 5.54 4.23 19.03
N ALA A 136 5.07 5.31 18.40
CA ALA A 136 5.49 5.70 17.05
C ALA A 136 7.01 5.98 16.99
N ALA A 137 7.57 6.71 17.96
CA ALA A 137 9.00 6.98 18.04
C ALA A 137 9.82 5.68 18.19
N VAL A 138 9.37 4.75 19.03
CA VAL A 138 9.97 3.43 19.17
C VAL A 138 9.89 2.64 17.85
N GLY A 139 8.72 2.68 17.20
CA GLY A 139 8.50 2.09 15.88
C GLY A 139 9.43 2.66 14.80
N VAL A 140 9.70 3.96 14.82
CA VAL A 140 10.66 4.62 13.92
C VAL A 140 12.07 4.09 14.16
N ILE A 141 12.51 3.97 15.41
CA ILE A 141 13.85 3.44 15.75
C ILE A 141 13.99 2.00 15.23
N PHE A 142 13.04 1.13 15.54
CA PHE A 142 13.08 -0.26 15.07
C PHE A 142 12.99 -0.37 13.55
N SER A 143 12.14 0.46 12.92
CA SER A 143 12.02 0.52 11.46
C SER A 143 13.35 0.94 10.82
N TRP A 144 14.02 1.97 11.37
CA TRP A 144 15.33 2.41 10.91
C TRP A 144 16.39 1.32 11.06
N VAL A 145 16.44 0.64 12.21
CA VAL A 145 17.41 -0.44 12.48
C VAL A 145 17.22 -1.61 11.54
N LEU A 146 15.98 -2.05 11.32
CA LEU A 146 15.65 -3.18 10.44
C LEU A 146 15.84 -2.83 8.96
N ASN A 147 15.34 -1.69 8.50
CA ASN A 147 15.53 -1.24 7.12
C ASN A 147 16.99 -0.85 6.80
N SER A 148 17.81 -0.64 7.83
CA SER A 148 19.26 -0.50 7.67
C SER A 148 19.97 -1.82 7.42
N ARG A 149 19.32 -2.99 7.59
CA ARG A 149 19.83 -4.34 7.25
C ARG A 149 19.62 -4.62 5.75
N ASP A 150 19.96 -5.83 5.32
CA ASP A 150 19.72 -6.30 3.96
C ASP A 150 18.23 -6.60 3.71
N GLY A 151 17.82 -6.55 2.44
CA GLY A 151 16.43 -6.73 2.03
C GLY A 151 15.85 -8.10 2.41
N GLN A 152 16.69 -9.15 2.49
CA GLN A 152 16.25 -10.48 2.90
C GLN A 152 15.80 -10.51 4.37
N THR A 153 16.55 -9.87 5.27
CA THR A 153 16.14 -9.77 6.69
C THR A 153 14.80 -9.05 6.82
N VAL A 154 14.62 -7.92 6.13
CA VAL A 154 13.34 -7.19 6.14
C VAL A 154 12.22 -8.09 5.64
N ALA A 155 12.38 -8.72 4.48
CA ALA A 155 11.38 -9.60 3.91
C ALA A 155 11.02 -10.78 4.83
N ARG A 156 12.00 -11.41 5.50
CA ARG A 156 11.74 -12.50 6.47
C ARG A 156 10.96 -12.02 7.69
N VAL A 157 11.29 -10.84 8.23
CA VAL A 157 10.54 -10.24 9.34
C VAL A 157 9.09 -10.01 8.94
N LEU A 158 8.85 -9.44 7.76
CA LEU A 158 7.50 -9.22 7.23
C LEU A 158 6.73 -10.54 7.06
N MET A 159 7.36 -11.58 6.50
CA MET A 159 6.74 -12.90 6.35
C MET A 159 6.35 -13.51 7.70
N VAL A 160 7.20 -13.40 8.72
CA VAL A 160 6.90 -13.97 10.04
C VAL A 160 5.74 -13.22 10.69
N ILE A 161 5.77 -11.88 10.68
CA ILE A 161 4.71 -11.07 11.28
C ILE A 161 3.36 -11.36 10.62
N GLU A 162 3.27 -11.24 9.29
CA GLU A 162 2.01 -11.45 8.58
C GLU A 162 1.61 -12.93 8.51
N GLY A 163 2.58 -13.84 8.40
CA GLY A 163 2.30 -15.27 8.40
C GLY A 163 1.65 -15.74 9.69
N VAL A 164 2.17 -15.28 10.84
CA VAL A 164 1.56 -15.59 12.15
C VAL A 164 0.17 -14.96 12.25
N GLY A 165 0.01 -13.69 11.87
CA GLY A 165 -1.29 -13.01 11.88
C GLY A 165 -2.34 -13.71 11.01
N ILE A 166 -1.98 -14.13 9.78
CA ILE A 166 -2.84 -14.90 8.88
C ILE A 166 -3.24 -16.24 9.52
N VAL A 167 -2.31 -16.97 10.12
CA VAL A 167 -2.63 -18.24 10.79
C VAL A 167 -3.62 -18.02 11.94
N LEU A 168 -3.42 -17.00 12.78
CA LEU A 168 -4.37 -16.68 13.85
C LEU A 168 -5.74 -16.27 13.29
N MET A 169 -5.79 -15.47 12.22
CA MET A 169 -7.05 -15.09 11.57
C MET A 169 -7.81 -16.32 11.05
N LEU A 170 -7.10 -17.28 10.44
CA LEU A 170 -7.72 -18.52 9.95
C LEU A 170 -8.25 -19.40 11.09
N ILE A 171 -7.54 -19.47 12.22
CA ILE A 171 -8.03 -20.17 13.43
C ILE A 171 -9.31 -19.50 13.94
N LEU A 172 -9.30 -18.18 14.09
CA LEU A 172 -10.47 -17.42 14.52
C LEU A 172 -11.66 -17.65 13.57
N ALA A 173 -11.42 -17.60 12.26
CA ALA A 173 -12.41 -17.85 11.24
C ALA A 173 -13.03 -19.24 11.34
N ALA A 174 -12.20 -20.28 11.48
CA ALA A 174 -12.68 -21.65 11.65
C ALA A 174 -13.58 -21.79 12.89
N VAL A 175 -13.18 -21.19 14.01
CA VAL A 175 -13.92 -21.26 15.28
C VAL A 175 -15.27 -20.55 15.18
N ILE A 176 -15.33 -19.37 14.57
CA ILE A 176 -16.59 -18.63 14.38
C ILE A 176 -17.55 -19.40 13.46
N VAL A 177 -17.04 -20.00 12.38
CA VAL A 177 -17.86 -20.77 11.43
C VAL A 177 -18.40 -22.05 12.06
N VAL A 178 -17.63 -22.72 12.94
CA VAL A 178 -18.09 -23.91 13.66
C VAL A 178 -19.10 -23.57 14.75
N ASN A 179 -18.86 -22.49 15.51
CA ASN A 179 -19.71 -22.06 16.63
C ASN A 179 -20.89 -21.19 16.17
N GLN A 180 -21.48 -21.48 15.00
CA GLN A 180 -22.48 -20.62 14.33
C GLN A 180 -23.40 -19.93 15.35
N PRO A 181 -23.41 -18.58 15.42
CA PRO A 181 -24.31 -17.87 16.31
C PRO A 181 -25.75 -18.28 16.02
N ALA A 182 -26.50 -18.69 17.04
CA ALA A 182 -27.86 -19.25 16.92
C ALA A 182 -28.88 -18.32 16.22
N ASN A 183 -28.53 -17.05 15.98
CA ASN A 183 -29.33 -16.02 15.32
C ASN A 183 -28.71 -15.51 14.00
N SER A 184 -27.88 -16.30 13.33
CA SER A 184 -27.24 -15.90 12.07
C SER A 184 -28.28 -15.72 10.96
N ALA A 185 -28.28 -14.56 10.29
CA ALA A 185 -29.05 -14.39 9.06
C ALA A 185 -28.62 -15.45 8.03
N PRO A 186 -29.49 -15.83 7.07
CA PRO A 186 -29.11 -16.80 6.04
C PRO A 186 -27.79 -16.39 5.38
N HIS A 187 -26.83 -17.31 5.23
CA HIS A 187 -25.49 -17.01 4.72
C HIS A 187 -25.52 -16.21 3.40
N ALA A 188 -26.51 -16.48 2.54
CA ALA A 188 -26.73 -15.77 1.28
C ALA A 188 -27.09 -14.27 1.46
N SER A 189 -27.67 -13.89 2.60
CA SER A 189 -28.06 -12.50 2.89
C SER A 189 -26.87 -11.56 3.13
N LEU A 190 -25.69 -12.10 3.44
CA LEU A 190 -24.45 -11.34 3.61
C LEU A 190 -23.80 -10.99 2.27
N PHE A 191 -24.16 -11.71 1.21
CA PHE A 191 -23.73 -11.44 -0.16
C PHE A 191 -24.81 -10.72 -0.99
N SER A 192 -25.78 -10.11 -0.30
CA SER A 192 -26.86 -9.35 -0.93
C SER A 192 -26.64 -7.85 -0.80
N LEU A 193 -26.90 -7.12 -1.87
CA LEU A 193 -26.94 -5.65 -1.88
C LEU A 193 -28.35 -5.10 -1.57
N ASN A 194 -29.29 -5.96 -1.18
CA ASN A 194 -30.65 -5.55 -0.87
C ASN A 194 -30.67 -4.58 0.32
N GLY A 195 -31.26 -3.39 0.11
CA GLY A 195 -31.35 -2.34 1.11
C GLY A 195 -30.12 -1.42 1.20
N VAL A 196 -29.09 -1.63 0.37
CA VAL A 196 -27.93 -0.74 0.27
C VAL A 196 -28.04 0.10 -1.00
N SER A 197 -27.89 1.42 -0.87
CA SER A 197 -27.95 2.31 -2.04
C SER A 197 -26.75 2.08 -2.95
N PHE A 198 -26.93 2.24 -4.27
CA PHE A 198 -25.82 2.11 -5.22
C PHE A 198 -24.64 3.02 -4.87
N GLN A 199 -24.92 4.24 -4.42
CA GLN A 199 -23.91 5.20 -3.97
C GLN A 199 -23.11 4.66 -2.78
N ALA A 200 -23.77 4.08 -1.78
CA ALA A 200 -23.12 3.49 -0.62
C ALA A 200 -22.28 2.26 -1.00
N VAL A 201 -22.76 1.42 -1.94
CA VAL A 201 -21.96 0.32 -2.48
C VAL A 201 -20.70 0.84 -3.16
N MET A 202 -20.81 1.87 -4.01
CA MET A 202 -19.65 2.44 -4.70
C MET A 202 -18.65 3.04 -3.71
N ALA A 203 -19.10 3.87 -2.77
CA ALA A 203 -18.23 4.38 -1.70
C ALA A 203 -17.60 3.26 -0.87
N GLY A 204 -18.35 2.18 -0.62
CA GLY A 204 -17.85 1.00 0.09
C GLY A 204 -16.75 0.26 -0.67
N VAL A 205 -16.92 0.07 -1.98
CA VAL A 205 -15.94 -0.59 -2.86
C VAL A 205 -14.63 0.19 -2.89
N VAL A 206 -14.74 1.51 -2.89
CA VAL A 206 -13.64 2.46 -2.87
C VAL A 206 -12.85 2.38 -1.57
N ALA A 207 -13.53 2.38 -0.43
CA ALA A 207 -12.88 2.22 0.85
C ALA A 207 -12.33 0.79 1.05
N ALA A 208 -13.01 -0.24 0.51
CA ALA A 208 -12.48 -1.61 0.49
C ALA A 208 -11.18 -1.71 -0.31
N PHE A 209 -11.09 -1.02 -1.46
CA PHE A 209 -9.85 -0.93 -2.25
C PHE A 209 -8.65 -0.44 -1.43
N LEU A 210 -8.85 0.46 -0.47
CA LEU A 210 -7.78 0.93 0.43
C LEU A 210 -7.13 -0.22 1.22
N SER A 211 -7.88 -1.31 1.47
CA SER A 211 -7.34 -2.49 2.17
C SER A 211 -6.30 -3.24 1.34
N TRP A 212 -6.25 -3.05 0.03
CA TRP A 212 -5.22 -3.63 -0.85
C TRP A 212 -4.14 -2.62 -1.24
N ALA A 213 -4.19 -1.39 -0.73
CA ALA A 213 -3.21 -0.37 -1.06
C ALA A 213 -1.80 -0.86 -0.68
N GLY A 214 -0.87 -0.80 -1.65
CA GLY A 214 0.50 -1.28 -1.45
C GLY A 214 0.78 -2.71 -1.93
N PHE A 215 -0.19 -3.40 -2.55
CA PHE A 215 0.05 -4.72 -3.17
C PHE A 215 1.19 -4.69 -4.20
N GLU A 216 1.47 -3.53 -4.79
CA GLU A 216 2.49 -3.27 -5.78
C GLU A 216 3.88 -2.96 -5.22
N ALA A 217 4.03 -2.85 -3.89
CA ALA A 217 5.28 -2.45 -3.26
C ALA A 217 6.47 -3.33 -3.68
N CYS A 218 6.24 -4.62 -3.93
CA CYS A 218 7.26 -5.55 -4.42
C CYS A 218 7.90 -5.12 -5.74
N ALA A 219 7.22 -4.33 -6.59
CA ALA A 219 7.77 -3.84 -7.84
C ALA A 219 9.01 -2.93 -7.66
N THR A 220 9.18 -2.32 -6.47
CA THR A 220 10.40 -1.56 -6.15
C THR A 220 11.64 -2.43 -5.95
N LEU A 221 11.46 -3.73 -5.73
CA LEU A 221 12.54 -4.70 -5.57
C LEU A 221 13.00 -5.33 -6.90
N GLY A 222 12.50 -4.86 -8.04
CA GLY A 222 12.75 -5.48 -9.35
C GLY A 222 14.24 -5.66 -9.72
N GLU A 223 15.14 -4.82 -9.20
CA GLU A 223 16.60 -4.96 -9.41
C GLU A 223 17.26 -5.98 -8.48
N GLU A 224 16.65 -6.27 -7.33
CA GLU A 224 17.16 -7.19 -6.29
C GLU A 224 16.54 -8.60 -6.40
N THR A 225 15.40 -8.71 -7.07
CA THR A 225 14.66 -9.96 -7.26
C THR A 225 15.29 -10.84 -8.34
N GLU A 226 15.44 -12.13 -8.02
CA GLU A 226 15.84 -13.16 -8.97
C GLU A 226 14.75 -13.30 -10.05
N ASN A 227 15.13 -13.40 -11.32
CA ASN A 227 14.19 -13.55 -12.44
C ASN A 227 12.99 -12.57 -12.37
N PRO A 228 13.24 -11.24 -12.35
CA PRO A 228 12.23 -10.27 -11.95
C PRO A 228 11.04 -10.20 -12.91
N LYS A 229 11.24 -10.42 -14.21
CA LYS A 229 10.19 -10.56 -15.25
C LYS A 229 9.18 -11.68 -14.97
N ARG A 230 9.53 -12.66 -14.12
CA ARG A 230 8.65 -13.74 -13.68
C ARG A 230 8.21 -13.54 -12.24
N ASN A 231 9.15 -13.29 -11.34
CA ASN A 231 8.88 -13.30 -9.90
C ASN A 231 8.11 -12.06 -9.42
N ILE A 232 8.35 -10.86 -9.98
CA ILE A 232 7.56 -9.68 -9.61
C ILE A 232 6.09 -9.83 -10.03
N PRO A 233 5.76 -10.18 -11.29
CA PRO A 233 4.37 -10.43 -11.68
C PRO A 233 3.67 -11.52 -10.85
N LEU A 234 4.38 -12.58 -10.50
CA LEU A 234 3.83 -13.65 -9.65
C LEU A 234 3.63 -13.20 -8.20
N ALA A 235 4.52 -12.35 -7.66
CA ALA A 235 4.36 -11.77 -6.32
C ALA A 235 3.17 -10.80 -6.27
N LEU A 236 2.99 -9.97 -7.30
CA LEU A 236 1.80 -9.11 -7.44
C LEU A 236 0.52 -9.93 -7.46
N LEU A 237 0.44 -10.93 -8.35
CA LEU A 237 -0.73 -11.80 -8.46
C LEU A 237 -0.98 -12.59 -7.17
N GLY A 238 0.07 -13.14 -6.58
CA GLY A 238 -0.01 -13.88 -5.32
C GLY A 238 -0.50 -13.01 -4.16
N SER A 239 -0.05 -11.75 -4.10
CA SER A 239 -0.50 -10.79 -3.08
C SER A 239 -2.01 -10.58 -3.18
N ILE A 240 -2.52 -10.30 -4.39
CA ILE A 240 -3.95 -10.01 -4.61
C ILE A 240 -4.82 -11.24 -4.41
N LEU A 241 -4.40 -12.41 -4.89
CA LEU A 241 -5.21 -13.64 -4.71
C LEU A 241 -5.26 -14.06 -3.24
N LEU A 242 -4.12 -14.03 -2.54
CA LEU A 242 -4.05 -14.38 -1.13
C LEU A 242 -4.90 -13.43 -0.28
N THR A 243 -4.67 -12.12 -0.43
CA THR A 243 -5.42 -11.09 0.32
C THR A 243 -6.88 -11.01 -0.14
N GLY A 244 -7.16 -11.28 -1.41
CA GLY A 244 -8.50 -11.39 -1.98
C GLY A 244 -9.37 -12.41 -1.26
N VAL A 245 -8.89 -13.65 -1.21
CA VAL A 245 -9.59 -14.73 -0.50
C VAL A 245 -9.67 -14.45 0.99
N LEU A 246 -8.57 -13.99 1.58
CA LEU A 246 -8.49 -13.72 3.00
C LEU A 246 -9.45 -12.60 3.43
N PHE A 247 -9.46 -11.46 2.76
CA PHE A 247 -10.26 -10.30 3.17
C PHE A 247 -11.75 -10.54 2.96
N VAL A 248 -12.15 -11.14 1.83
CA VAL A 248 -13.56 -11.51 1.63
C VAL A 248 -14.01 -12.52 2.68
N GLY A 249 -13.19 -13.53 2.96
CA GLY A 249 -13.47 -14.53 4.01
C GLY A 249 -13.56 -13.91 5.40
N MET A 250 -12.63 -13.02 5.76
CA MET A 250 -12.63 -12.35 7.05
C MET A 250 -13.78 -11.36 7.18
N MET A 251 -14.16 -10.61 6.15
CA MET A 251 -15.35 -9.76 6.19
C MET A 251 -16.61 -10.57 6.46
N TYR A 252 -16.74 -11.73 5.82
CA TYR A 252 -17.84 -12.65 6.05
C TYR A 252 -17.85 -13.16 7.50
N VAL A 253 -16.71 -13.66 7.97
CA VAL A 253 -16.55 -14.19 9.33
C VAL A 253 -16.78 -13.13 10.40
N GLN A 254 -16.26 -11.91 10.22
CA GLN A 254 -16.41 -10.83 11.19
C GLN A 254 -17.85 -10.34 11.25
N THR A 255 -18.50 -10.19 10.10
CA THR A 255 -19.92 -9.84 10.03
C THR A 255 -20.80 -10.91 10.70
N LEU A 256 -20.46 -12.19 10.53
CA LEU A 256 -21.12 -13.28 11.26
C LEU A 256 -20.83 -13.23 12.77
N GLY A 257 -19.57 -13.05 13.15
CA GLY A 257 -19.12 -13.12 14.54
C GLY A 257 -19.67 -11.99 15.41
N PHE A 258 -19.79 -10.78 14.86
CA PHE A 258 -20.46 -9.67 15.54
C PHE A 258 -21.99 -9.77 15.48
N GLY A 259 -22.51 -10.52 14.51
CA GLY A 259 -23.94 -10.63 14.24
C GLY A 259 -24.47 -9.56 13.29
N THR A 260 -25.64 -9.84 12.71
CA THR A 260 -26.28 -8.99 11.68
C THR A 260 -27.36 -8.06 12.22
N SER A 261 -27.60 -8.08 13.54
CA SER A 261 -28.48 -7.13 14.20
C SER A 261 -27.84 -5.74 14.23
N GLU A 262 -28.66 -4.71 14.40
CA GLU A 262 -28.17 -3.33 14.56
C GLU A 262 -27.19 -3.21 15.74
N SER A 263 -27.44 -3.90 16.84
CA SER A 263 -26.53 -3.97 17.98
C SER A 263 -25.18 -4.62 17.63
N GLY A 264 -25.19 -5.69 16.84
CA GLY A 264 -23.98 -6.39 16.39
C GLY A 264 -23.14 -5.53 15.46
N LEU A 265 -23.78 -4.90 14.47
CA LEU A 265 -23.13 -3.97 13.56
C LEU A 265 -22.57 -2.74 14.30
N ASN A 266 -23.31 -2.19 15.27
CA ASN A 266 -22.81 -1.11 16.12
C ASN A 266 -21.62 -1.55 16.99
N ALA A 267 -21.62 -2.78 17.50
CA ALA A 267 -20.47 -3.33 18.23
C ALA A 267 -19.24 -3.51 17.31
N PHE A 268 -19.45 -3.95 16.07
CA PHE A 268 -18.37 -4.06 15.09
C PHE A 268 -17.79 -2.68 14.76
N LYS A 269 -18.64 -1.69 14.48
CA LYS A 269 -18.24 -0.30 14.19
C LYS A 269 -17.38 0.31 15.31
N ASN A 270 -17.84 0.18 16.55
CA ASN A 270 -17.20 0.84 17.69
C ASN A 270 -16.05 0.01 18.29
N SER A 271 -15.72 -1.14 17.69
CA SER A 271 -14.61 -1.97 18.14
C SER A 271 -13.27 -1.33 17.79
N ALA A 272 -12.46 -1.03 18.80
CA ALA A 272 -11.11 -0.50 18.62
C ALA A 272 -10.20 -1.44 17.79
N ASN A 273 -10.39 -2.75 17.93
CA ASN A 273 -9.77 -3.76 17.09
C ASN A 273 -10.75 -4.94 16.91
N SER A 274 -11.34 -5.06 15.74
CA SER A 274 -12.41 -6.02 15.45
C SER A 274 -11.97 -7.48 15.59
N LEU A 275 -10.74 -7.83 15.21
CA LEU A 275 -10.19 -9.17 15.38
C LEU A 275 -9.92 -9.50 16.85
N GLY A 276 -9.41 -8.55 17.62
CA GLY A 276 -9.18 -8.69 19.07
C GLY A 276 -10.49 -8.89 19.83
N THR A 277 -11.52 -8.10 19.52
CA THR A 277 -12.85 -8.24 20.14
C THR A 277 -13.45 -9.62 19.87
N LEU A 278 -13.46 -10.08 18.62
CA LEU A 278 -13.97 -11.42 18.30
C LEU A 278 -13.11 -12.54 18.92
N SER A 279 -11.79 -12.36 18.93
CA SER A 279 -10.87 -13.30 19.60
C SER A 279 -11.21 -13.44 21.08
N GLN A 280 -11.52 -12.33 21.77
CA GLN A 280 -11.95 -12.36 23.16
C GLN A 280 -13.27 -13.13 23.32
N THR A 281 -14.25 -12.87 22.47
CA THR A 281 -15.58 -13.47 22.54
C THR A 281 -15.57 -14.98 22.30
N TYR A 282 -14.79 -15.45 21.33
CA TYR A 282 -14.85 -16.85 20.87
C TYR A 282 -13.74 -17.76 21.43
N LEU A 283 -12.57 -17.20 21.75
CA LEU A 283 -11.37 -17.96 22.12
C LEU A 283 -10.76 -17.51 23.46
N GLY A 284 -11.29 -16.45 24.06
CA GLY A 284 -10.85 -15.93 25.34
C GLY A 284 -9.57 -15.09 25.30
N THR A 285 -9.11 -14.69 26.48
CA THR A 285 -8.10 -13.63 26.66
C THR A 285 -6.74 -13.97 26.07
N ALA A 286 -6.27 -15.21 26.22
CA ALA A 286 -4.94 -15.59 25.70
C ALA A 286 -4.85 -15.44 24.17
N PHE A 287 -5.88 -15.88 23.46
CA PHE A 287 -5.93 -15.75 21.99
C PHE A 287 -6.16 -14.30 21.56
N SER A 288 -7.01 -13.56 22.29
CA SER A 288 -7.19 -12.12 22.08
C SER A 288 -5.89 -11.33 22.19
N LEU A 289 -5.08 -11.59 23.21
CA LEU A 289 -3.79 -10.94 23.39
C LEU A 289 -2.82 -11.27 22.23
N ALA A 290 -2.78 -12.53 21.79
CA ALA A 290 -1.97 -12.92 20.63
C ALA A 290 -2.44 -12.21 19.34
N MET A 291 -3.75 -12.10 19.13
CA MET A 291 -4.33 -11.39 17.98
C MET A 291 -4.04 -9.88 18.02
N LEU A 292 -4.23 -9.23 19.17
CA LEU A 292 -3.94 -7.81 19.34
C LEU A 292 -2.45 -7.51 19.16
N PHE A 293 -1.58 -8.38 19.68
CA PHE A 293 -0.13 -8.26 19.48
C PHE A 293 0.24 -8.41 18.00
N THR A 294 -0.34 -9.37 17.28
CA THR A 294 -0.08 -9.53 15.84
C THR A 294 -0.63 -8.39 15.00
N ALA A 295 -1.79 -7.83 15.35
CA ALA A 295 -2.31 -6.61 14.72
C ALA A 295 -1.37 -5.41 14.93
N MET A 296 -0.88 -5.22 16.16
CA MET A 296 0.14 -4.21 16.48
C MET A 296 1.41 -4.42 15.65
N MET A 297 1.92 -5.65 15.57
CA MET A 297 3.09 -5.97 14.75
C MET A 297 2.84 -5.79 13.25
N SER A 298 1.62 -6.05 12.77
CA SER A 298 1.22 -5.82 11.37
C SER A 298 1.24 -4.32 11.02
N ALA A 299 0.80 -3.44 11.94
CA ALA A 299 0.97 -2.00 11.78
C ALA A 299 2.46 -1.60 11.68
N PHE A 300 3.31 -2.20 12.52
CA PHE A 300 4.76 -2.00 12.42
C PHE A 300 5.34 -2.52 11.08
N ALA A 301 4.89 -3.69 10.60
CA ALA A 301 5.30 -4.29 9.33
C ALA A 301 4.89 -3.42 8.13
N ALA A 302 3.71 -2.82 8.17
CA ALA A 302 3.25 -1.86 7.17
C ALA A 302 4.14 -0.61 7.14
N ASN A 303 4.47 -0.03 8.31
CA ASN A 303 5.43 1.07 8.37
C ASN A 303 6.83 0.66 7.86
N LEU A 304 7.31 -0.52 8.25
CA LEU A 304 8.61 -1.02 7.81
C LEU A 304 8.68 -1.11 6.28
N SER A 305 7.61 -1.61 5.65
CA SER A 305 7.47 -1.72 4.20
C SER A 305 7.31 -0.35 3.53
N ALA A 306 6.50 0.54 4.10
CA ALA A 306 6.25 1.90 3.63
C ALA A 306 7.54 2.73 3.61
N ALA A 307 8.28 2.77 4.72
CA ALA A 307 9.53 3.49 4.82
C ALA A 307 10.61 2.93 3.88
N ALA A 308 10.69 1.60 3.73
CA ALA A 308 11.63 0.96 2.82
C ALA A 308 11.33 1.32 1.35
N THR A 309 10.06 1.29 0.97
CA THR A 309 9.60 1.55 -0.39
C THR A 309 9.75 3.04 -0.74
N SER A 310 9.33 3.93 0.17
CA SER A 310 9.45 5.39 0.01
C SER A 310 10.92 5.83 -0.12
N SER A 311 11.81 5.28 0.71
CA SER A 311 13.23 5.66 0.69
C SER A 311 13.96 5.19 -0.57
N ARG A 312 13.62 4.00 -1.09
CA ARG A 312 14.13 3.51 -2.39
C ARG A 312 13.65 4.37 -3.54
N LEU A 313 12.40 4.83 -3.51
CA LEU A 313 11.86 5.68 -4.55
C LEU A 313 12.46 7.09 -4.52
N LEU A 314 12.63 7.66 -3.32
CA LEU A 314 13.36 8.92 -3.14
C LEU A 314 14.81 8.81 -3.64
N PHE A 315 15.49 7.69 -3.34
CA PHE A 315 16.83 7.41 -3.88
C PHE A 315 16.84 7.36 -5.41
N ALA A 316 15.88 6.67 -6.03
CA ALA A 316 15.78 6.58 -7.49
C ALA A 316 15.56 7.96 -8.14
N LEU A 317 14.65 8.76 -7.57
CA LEU A 317 14.41 10.13 -8.03
C LEU A 317 15.66 11.00 -7.85
N ALA A 318 16.35 10.90 -6.70
CA ALA A 318 17.56 11.67 -6.42
C ALA A 318 18.73 11.30 -7.32
N ARG A 319 18.87 10.02 -7.67
CA ARG A 319 19.84 9.54 -8.65
C ARG A 319 19.66 10.20 -10.02
N ASP A 320 18.42 10.49 -10.39
CA ASP A 320 18.08 11.15 -11.65
C ASP A 320 18.06 12.70 -11.54
N GLY A 321 18.46 13.24 -10.39
CA GLY A 321 18.69 14.67 -10.15
C GLY A 321 17.64 15.39 -9.31
N PHE A 322 16.72 14.68 -8.66
CA PHE A 322 15.72 15.28 -7.78
C PHE A 322 16.23 15.42 -6.33
N GLY A 323 16.45 16.66 -5.90
CA GLY A 323 16.87 16.97 -4.52
C GLY A 323 18.38 16.81 -4.27
N PRO A 324 18.81 16.86 -2.99
CA PRO A 324 20.21 16.77 -2.61
C PRO A 324 20.91 15.47 -3.02
N ALA A 325 22.15 15.56 -3.50
CA ALA A 325 22.95 14.42 -3.92
C ALA A 325 23.21 13.37 -2.82
N CYS A 326 23.05 13.75 -1.54
CA CYS A 326 23.19 12.81 -0.42
C CYS A 326 22.10 11.74 -0.39
N PHE A 327 20.91 11.99 -0.96
CA PHE A 327 19.83 11.00 -1.05
C PHE A 327 20.05 9.98 -2.17
N ALA A 328 20.92 10.28 -3.13
CA ALA A 328 21.37 9.36 -4.18
C ALA A 328 22.52 8.45 -3.73
N GLN A 329 22.88 8.45 -2.43
CA GLN A 329 23.96 7.61 -1.90
C GLN A 329 23.42 6.36 -1.20
N VAL A 330 24.12 5.24 -1.37
CA VAL A 330 23.86 3.98 -0.66
C VAL A 330 24.95 3.68 0.36
N SER A 331 24.58 3.05 1.48
CA SER A 331 25.54 2.64 2.50
C SER A 331 26.48 1.55 1.98
N ALA A 332 27.78 1.66 2.25
CA ALA A 332 28.80 0.70 1.81
C ALA A 332 28.56 -0.73 2.34
N LYS A 333 28.09 -0.90 3.58
CA LYS A 333 27.93 -2.22 4.21
C LYS A 333 26.74 -3.03 3.67
N ASN A 334 25.56 -2.41 3.58
CA ASN A 334 24.29 -3.09 3.33
C ASN A 334 23.59 -2.62 2.04
N HIS A 335 24.20 -1.70 1.29
CA HIS A 335 23.70 -1.15 0.02
C HIS A 335 22.27 -0.56 0.08
N GLN A 336 21.85 -0.09 1.26
CA GLN A 336 20.56 0.59 1.46
C GLN A 336 20.73 2.13 1.44
N PRO A 337 19.73 2.88 0.92
CA PRO A 337 19.76 4.35 0.88
C PRO A 337 19.44 4.96 2.26
N ARG A 338 20.38 4.87 3.19
CA ARG A 338 20.18 5.25 4.60
C ARG A 338 19.77 6.72 4.78
N ASN A 339 20.33 7.64 4.00
CA ASN A 339 19.99 9.07 4.12
C ASN A 339 18.53 9.33 3.74
N ALA A 340 18.06 8.71 2.66
CA ALA A 340 16.66 8.78 2.23
C ALA A 340 15.72 8.12 3.26
N LEU A 341 16.12 6.97 3.83
CA LEU A 341 15.38 6.30 4.90
C LEU A 341 15.25 7.16 6.15
N THR A 342 16.35 7.76 6.61
CA THR A 342 16.34 8.66 7.76
C THR A 342 15.41 9.85 7.50
N LEU A 343 15.46 10.47 6.32
CA LEU A 343 14.57 11.58 5.98
C LEU A 343 13.10 11.15 6.06
N VAL A 344 12.73 10.05 5.41
CA VAL A 344 11.35 9.54 5.40
C VAL A 344 10.86 9.32 6.84
N LEU A 345 11.62 8.60 7.65
CA LEU A 345 11.21 8.28 9.02
C LEU A 345 11.17 9.50 9.95
N VAL A 346 12.12 10.43 9.80
CA VAL A 346 12.12 11.68 10.59
C VAL A 346 10.94 12.56 10.19
N LEU A 347 10.67 12.72 8.89
CA LEU A 347 9.50 13.45 8.42
C LEU A 347 8.21 12.80 8.91
N SER A 348 8.11 11.47 8.85
CA SER A 348 6.93 10.77 9.35
C SER A 348 6.71 11.05 10.84
N LEU A 349 7.77 10.92 11.65
CA LEU A 349 7.69 11.18 13.08
C LEU A 349 7.36 12.64 13.40
N LEU A 350 7.93 13.60 12.68
CA LEU A 350 7.66 15.02 12.91
C LEU A 350 6.20 15.38 12.61
N ILE A 351 5.63 14.79 11.57
CA ILE A 351 4.20 14.96 11.24
C ILE A 351 3.32 14.32 12.31
N ASP A 352 3.67 13.11 12.79
CA ASP A 352 2.97 12.46 13.90
C ASP A 352 3.08 13.26 15.21
N VAL A 353 4.25 13.84 15.51
CA VAL A 353 4.43 14.72 16.68
C VAL A 353 3.53 15.95 16.55
N ALA A 354 3.47 16.57 15.37
CA ALA A 354 2.60 17.71 15.13
C ALA A 354 1.12 17.33 15.28
N ALA A 355 0.73 16.16 14.77
CA ALA A 355 -0.64 15.66 14.91
C ALA A 355 -1.00 15.41 16.38
N TRP A 356 -0.10 14.79 17.14
CA TRP A 356 -0.25 14.54 18.56
C TRP A 356 -0.35 15.85 19.38
N LEU A 357 0.53 16.82 19.13
CA LEU A 357 0.55 18.10 19.85
C LEU A 357 -0.69 18.96 19.56
N THR A 358 -1.18 18.94 18.33
CA THR A 358 -2.33 19.76 17.91
C THR A 358 -3.67 19.08 18.18
N GLY A 359 -3.69 17.77 18.41
CA GLY A 359 -4.91 16.98 18.47
C GLY A 359 -5.66 16.91 17.14
N LYS A 360 -5.02 17.31 16.03
CA LYS A 360 -5.55 17.26 14.68
C LYS A 360 -4.70 16.31 13.83
N PRO A 361 -5.24 15.66 12.78
CA PRO A 361 -6.61 15.74 12.27
C PRO A 361 -7.62 15.06 13.19
N ASP A 362 -8.85 15.56 13.20
CA ASP A 362 -9.99 14.92 13.88
C ASP A 362 -10.91 14.33 12.81
N MET A 363 -11.05 13.01 12.81
CA MET A 363 -11.91 12.26 11.89
C MET A 363 -13.16 11.73 12.59
N GLY A 364 -13.44 12.19 13.81
CA GLY A 364 -14.63 11.82 14.58
C GLY A 364 -14.57 10.42 15.17
N THR A 365 -13.40 9.77 15.22
CA THR A 365 -13.28 8.42 15.81
C THR A 365 -13.15 8.43 17.33
N GLY A 366 -12.90 9.61 17.91
CA GLY A 366 -12.66 9.78 19.35
C GLY A 366 -11.28 9.27 19.80
N ASN A 367 -10.41 8.89 18.87
CA ASN A 367 -9.04 8.46 19.14
C ASN A 367 -8.09 9.12 18.14
N THR A 368 -7.31 10.09 18.64
CA THR A 368 -6.38 10.89 17.82
C THR A 368 -5.40 10.06 16.98
N ALA A 369 -5.03 8.85 17.43
CA ALA A 369 -4.13 7.99 16.68
C ALA A 369 -4.83 7.30 15.50
N ILE A 370 -6.10 6.92 15.69
CA ILE A 370 -6.94 6.35 14.62
C ILE A 370 -7.36 7.45 13.64
N ASP A 371 -7.65 8.67 14.13
CA ASP A 371 -7.94 9.82 13.27
C ASP A 371 -6.74 10.15 12.36
N ALA A 372 -5.53 10.19 12.93
CA ALA A 372 -4.29 10.36 12.16
C ALA A 372 -4.09 9.21 11.15
N TYR A 373 -4.31 7.95 11.56
CA TYR A 373 -4.24 6.80 10.66
C TYR A 373 -5.14 6.98 9.43
N PHE A 374 -6.45 7.23 9.63
CA PHE A 374 -7.38 7.36 8.50
C PHE A 374 -7.05 8.57 7.63
N TYR A 375 -6.72 9.71 8.23
CA TYR A 375 -6.41 10.91 7.47
C TYR A 375 -5.21 10.73 6.54
N PHE A 376 -4.09 10.23 7.06
CA PHE A 376 -2.90 10.01 6.23
C PHE A 376 -3.05 8.80 5.29
N ALA A 377 -3.82 7.78 5.67
CA ALA A 377 -4.14 6.66 4.78
C ALA A 377 -4.98 7.12 3.58
N ILE A 378 -5.94 8.04 3.76
CA ILE A 378 -6.72 8.60 2.66
C ILE A 378 -5.82 9.44 1.74
N ILE A 379 -4.97 10.32 2.30
CA ILE A 379 -4.01 11.11 1.50
C ILE A 379 -3.15 10.19 0.64
N GLY A 380 -2.52 9.19 1.27
CA GLY A 380 -1.64 8.26 0.57
C GLY A 380 -2.36 7.49 -0.53
N SER A 381 -3.59 7.08 -0.28
CA SER A 381 -4.39 6.31 -1.23
C SER A 381 -4.87 7.14 -2.42
N VAL A 382 -5.21 8.42 -2.23
CA VAL A 382 -5.53 9.31 -3.36
C VAL A 382 -4.30 9.50 -4.26
N CYS A 383 -3.12 9.71 -3.68
CA CYS A 383 -1.85 9.75 -4.43
C CYS A 383 -1.56 8.44 -5.18
N LEU A 384 -1.88 7.30 -4.55
CA LEU A 384 -1.71 5.96 -5.13
C LEU A 384 -2.60 5.81 -6.36
N MET A 385 -3.86 6.19 -6.24
CA MET A 385 -4.85 6.11 -7.30
C MET A 385 -4.51 6.98 -8.51
N ILE A 386 -4.00 8.19 -8.28
CA ILE A 386 -3.51 9.06 -9.36
C ILE A 386 -2.35 8.36 -10.10
N THR A 387 -1.45 7.71 -9.37
CA THR A 387 -0.36 6.95 -9.97
C THR A 387 -0.86 5.74 -10.76
N TYR A 388 -1.82 5.00 -10.21
CA TYR A 388 -2.42 3.84 -10.86
C TYR A 388 -3.15 4.21 -12.15
N LEU A 389 -3.85 5.35 -12.19
CA LEU A 389 -4.43 5.89 -13.42
C LEU A 389 -3.37 6.05 -14.52
N MET A 390 -2.17 6.51 -14.17
CA MET A 390 -1.08 6.64 -15.14
C MET A 390 -0.50 5.29 -15.55
N ILE A 391 -0.50 4.30 -14.67
CA ILE A 391 -0.13 2.94 -15.01
C ILE A 391 -1.12 2.36 -16.01
N GLU A 392 -2.42 2.53 -15.82
CA GLU A 392 -3.44 2.06 -16.76
C GLU A 392 -3.31 2.75 -18.13
N VAL A 393 -3.11 4.07 -18.14
CA VAL A 393 -2.82 4.80 -19.38
C VAL A 393 -1.53 4.29 -20.03
N GLY A 394 -0.51 3.99 -19.23
CA GLY A 394 0.76 3.41 -19.69
C GLY A 394 0.58 2.03 -20.33
N VAL A 395 -0.24 1.16 -19.73
CA VAL A 395 -0.59 -0.17 -20.25
C VAL A 395 -1.37 -0.06 -21.54
N MET A 396 -2.35 0.85 -21.62
CA MET A 396 -3.09 1.08 -22.86
C MET A 396 -2.17 1.57 -23.99
N ASN A 397 -1.24 2.47 -23.69
CA ASN A 397 -0.25 2.92 -24.67
C ASN A 397 0.70 1.79 -25.08
N PHE A 398 1.08 0.94 -24.13
CA PHE A 398 1.91 -0.24 -24.36
C PHE A 398 1.23 -1.25 -25.30
N ILE A 399 -0.06 -1.55 -25.07
CA ILE A 399 -0.85 -2.47 -25.91
C ILE A 399 -1.07 -1.88 -27.32
N THR A 400 -1.37 -0.58 -27.42
CA THR A 400 -1.77 0.04 -28.70
C THR A 400 -0.61 0.47 -29.58
N ARG A 401 0.46 1.03 -28.99
CA ARG A 401 1.55 1.68 -29.74
C ARG A 401 2.88 0.94 -29.67
N MET A 402 3.13 0.17 -28.60
CA MET A 402 4.41 -0.52 -28.41
C MET A 402 4.40 -1.99 -28.88
N GLY A 403 3.28 -2.45 -29.44
CA GLY A 403 3.26 -3.53 -30.44
C GLY A 403 3.81 -4.88 -29.97
N GLN A 404 3.61 -5.25 -28.70
CA GLN A 404 3.75 -6.65 -28.31
C GLN A 404 2.53 -7.44 -28.83
N ASN A 405 2.66 -8.75 -29.10
CA ASN A 405 1.58 -9.65 -29.52
C ASN A 405 0.48 -9.82 -28.44
N ILE A 406 -0.10 -8.72 -27.98
CA ILE A 406 -1.15 -8.65 -26.97
C ILE A 406 -2.45 -8.36 -27.71
N PRO A 407 -3.47 -9.21 -27.57
CA PRO A 407 -4.78 -8.97 -28.16
C PRO A 407 -5.38 -7.62 -27.73
N LYS A 408 -5.91 -6.85 -28.68
CA LYS A 408 -6.49 -5.53 -28.40
C LYS A 408 -7.72 -5.57 -27.49
N TRP A 409 -8.42 -6.71 -27.39
CA TRP A 409 -9.55 -6.86 -26.47
C TRP A 409 -9.11 -6.72 -25.00
N GLU A 410 -7.84 -6.96 -24.70
CA GLU A 410 -7.31 -6.80 -23.34
C GLU A 410 -7.36 -5.33 -22.88
N LEU A 411 -7.60 -4.35 -23.76
CA LEU A 411 -7.85 -2.94 -23.42
C LEU A 411 -9.11 -2.73 -22.57
N ILE A 412 -10.04 -3.68 -22.56
CA ILE A 412 -11.23 -3.59 -21.72
C ILE A 412 -10.86 -3.58 -20.22
N LEU A 413 -9.85 -4.35 -19.82
CA LEU A 413 -9.40 -4.46 -18.43
C LEU A 413 -8.87 -3.13 -17.87
N PRO A 414 -7.88 -2.45 -18.49
CA PRO A 414 -7.39 -1.16 -18.02
C PRO A 414 -8.46 -0.06 -18.10
N LEU A 415 -9.36 -0.10 -19.08
CA LEU A 415 -10.47 0.86 -19.18
C LEU A 415 -11.44 0.74 -18.00
N LEU A 416 -11.83 -0.49 -17.63
CA LEU A 416 -12.66 -0.72 -16.45
C LEU A 416 -11.95 -0.30 -15.16
N GLY A 417 -10.64 -0.57 -15.05
CA GLY A 417 -9.81 -0.09 -13.95
C GLY A 417 -9.83 1.44 -13.82
N ILE A 418 -9.69 2.16 -14.93
CA ILE A 418 -9.80 3.64 -14.97
C ILE A 418 -11.17 4.10 -14.50
N VAL A 419 -12.26 3.49 -14.99
CA VAL A 419 -13.62 3.87 -14.58
C VAL A 419 -13.78 3.73 -13.06
N ILE A 420 -13.36 2.59 -12.49
CA ILE A 420 -13.43 2.36 -11.04
C ILE A 420 -12.60 3.39 -10.28
N MET A 421 -11.38 3.69 -10.71
CA MET A 421 -10.52 4.69 -10.06
C MET A 421 -11.08 6.11 -10.17
N VAL A 422 -11.66 6.50 -11.30
CA VAL A 422 -12.26 7.83 -11.48
C VAL A 422 -13.50 7.99 -10.59
N VAL A 423 -14.37 6.99 -10.56
CA VAL A 423 -15.53 6.95 -9.65
C VAL A 423 -15.07 7.04 -8.20
N SER A 424 -14.01 6.31 -7.88
CA SER A 424 -13.40 6.30 -6.55
C SER A 424 -12.83 7.65 -6.12
N LEU A 425 -12.06 8.31 -6.99
CA LEU A 425 -11.55 9.65 -6.73
C LEU A 425 -12.67 10.67 -6.60
N TYR A 426 -13.73 10.55 -7.41
CA TYR A 426 -14.89 11.42 -7.32
C TYR A 426 -15.51 11.35 -5.92
N TYR A 427 -15.81 10.16 -5.40
CA TYR A 427 -16.41 10.02 -4.07
C TYR A 427 -15.46 10.38 -2.91
N ASN A 428 -14.14 10.34 -3.11
CA ASN A 428 -13.18 10.84 -2.10
C ASN A 428 -13.14 12.38 -2.03
N VAL A 429 -13.49 13.07 -3.12
CA VAL A 429 -13.37 14.54 -3.23
C VAL A 429 -14.71 15.24 -3.02
N VAL A 430 -15.80 14.63 -3.48
CA VAL A 430 -17.13 15.24 -3.44
C VAL A 430 -17.60 15.38 -2.00
N GLY A 431 -18.03 16.58 -1.63
CA GLY A 431 -18.47 16.92 -0.27
C GLY A 431 -17.33 17.32 0.68
N GLN A 432 -16.08 17.37 0.20
CA GLN A 432 -14.97 17.90 0.99
C GLN A 432 -14.92 19.43 0.88
N GLU A 433 -15.36 20.12 1.92
CA GLU A 433 -15.38 21.59 1.96
C GLU A 433 -14.15 22.18 2.67
N GLU A 434 -13.47 21.39 3.49
CA GLU A 434 -12.29 21.85 4.23
C GLU A 434 -11.04 21.91 3.34
N LEU A 435 -10.32 23.02 3.43
CA LEU A 435 -9.09 23.28 2.65
C LEU A 435 -8.01 22.21 2.89
N PHE A 436 -7.95 21.66 4.10
CA PHE A 436 -7.03 20.61 4.52
C PHE A 436 -7.71 19.24 4.62
N SER A 437 -8.80 19.02 3.90
CA SER A 437 -9.35 17.67 3.73
C SER A 437 -8.29 16.73 3.14
N PRO A 438 -8.29 15.43 3.53
CA PRO A 438 -7.22 14.51 3.14
C PRO A 438 -7.12 14.36 1.62
N ALA A 439 -8.25 14.37 0.90
CA ALA A 439 -8.23 14.31 -0.55
C ALA A 439 -7.53 15.53 -1.17
N LEU A 440 -7.84 16.76 -0.71
CA LEU A 440 -7.22 17.98 -1.23
C LEU A 440 -5.72 18.05 -0.91
N VAL A 441 -5.29 17.59 0.27
CA VAL A 441 -3.85 17.52 0.59
C VAL A 441 -3.11 16.60 -0.39
N ALA A 442 -3.71 15.47 -0.78
CA ALA A 442 -3.15 14.61 -1.82
C ALA A 442 -3.08 15.32 -3.19
N PHE A 443 -4.10 16.11 -3.55
CA PHE A 443 -4.05 16.94 -4.76
C PHE A 443 -2.94 17.98 -4.69
N TYR A 444 -2.75 18.66 -3.57
CA TYR A 444 -1.66 19.63 -3.40
C TYR A 444 -0.29 18.95 -3.56
N TRP A 445 -0.12 17.73 -3.04
CA TRP A 445 1.08 16.95 -3.25
C TRP A 445 1.32 16.64 -4.74
N CYS A 446 0.29 16.18 -5.45
CA CYS A 446 0.39 15.89 -6.88
C CYS A 446 0.67 17.17 -7.70
N VAL A 447 0.00 18.28 -7.37
CA VAL A 447 0.24 19.59 -8.00
C VAL A 447 1.66 20.05 -7.76
N ALA A 448 2.22 19.87 -6.56
CA ALA A 448 3.62 20.18 -6.29
C ALA A 448 4.56 19.37 -7.19
N GLY A 449 4.31 18.07 -7.36
CA GLY A 449 5.05 17.23 -8.30
C GLY A 449 4.96 17.72 -9.75
N MET A 450 3.77 18.19 -10.17
CA MET A 450 3.55 18.76 -11.50
C MET A 450 4.32 20.08 -11.69
N ILE A 451 4.29 20.97 -10.70
CA ILE A 451 5.03 22.24 -10.74
C ILE A 451 6.54 21.97 -10.83
N ILE A 452 7.06 21.03 -10.04
CA ILE A 452 8.47 20.65 -10.05
C ILE A 452 8.90 20.18 -11.44
N ILE A 453 8.14 19.30 -12.08
CA ILE A 453 8.55 18.75 -13.39
C ILE A 453 8.42 19.76 -14.53
N ILE A 454 7.48 20.70 -14.44
CA ILE A 454 7.34 21.80 -15.41
C ILE A 454 8.48 22.82 -15.24
N SER A 455 8.86 23.12 -13.99
CA SER A 455 9.89 24.13 -13.69
C SER A 455 11.34 23.62 -13.80
N ALA A 456 11.56 22.29 -13.84
CA ALA A 456 12.90 21.70 -13.87
C ALA A 456 13.20 20.94 -15.20
N PRO A 457 13.49 21.64 -16.32
CA PRO A 457 13.77 20.98 -17.60
C PRO A 457 15.05 20.12 -17.59
N LYS A 458 16.04 20.45 -16.73
CA LYS A 458 17.24 19.62 -16.52
C LYS A 458 16.88 18.26 -15.93
N LEU A 459 15.94 18.23 -14.99
CA LEU A 459 15.46 16.99 -14.37
C LEU A 459 14.78 16.11 -15.42
N VAL A 460 13.88 16.66 -16.24
CA VAL A 460 13.24 15.93 -17.35
C VAL A 460 14.27 15.30 -18.28
N ARG A 461 15.31 16.05 -18.65
CA ARG A 461 16.37 15.55 -19.53
C ARG A 461 17.15 14.40 -18.88
N ASN A 462 17.54 14.54 -17.62
CA ASN A 462 18.29 13.51 -16.89
C ASN A 462 17.47 12.21 -16.77
N ILE A 463 16.19 12.34 -16.42
CA ILE A 463 15.24 11.22 -16.35
C ILE A 463 15.13 10.54 -17.72
N GLY A 464 14.97 11.32 -18.79
CA GLY A 464 14.91 10.78 -20.15
C GLY A 464 16.17 9.99 -20.55
N LEU A 465 17.35 10.51 -20.20
CA LEU A 465 18.63 9.83 -20.45
C LEU A 465 18.78 8.56 -19.60
N SER A 466 18.42 8.63 -18.32
CA SER A 466 18.47 7.51 -17.38
C SER A 466 17.57 6.36 -17.86
N LEU A 467 16.29 6.65 -18.10
CA LEU A 467 15.33 5.68 -18.63
C LEU A 467 15.76 5.12 -20.00
N ALA A 468 16.31 5.95 -20.88
CA ALA A 468 16.83 5.48 -22.15
C ALA A 468 17.95 4.44 -21.94
N SER A 469 18.90 4.72 -21.03
CA SER A 469 20.05 3.84 -20.77
C SER A 469 19.68 2.51 -20.09
N GLU A 470 18.69 2.51 -19.20
CA GLU A 470 18.33 1.32 -18.42
C GLU A 470 17.46 0.33 -19.20
N PHE A 471 16.74 0.80 -20.22
CA PHE A 471 15.88 -0.04 -21.05
C PHE A 471 16.49 -0.42 -22.41
N VAL A 472 17.77 -0.11 -22.66
CA VAL A 472 18.49 -0.63 -23.83
C VAL A 472 18.69 -2.13 -23.66
N THR A 473 18.17 -2.93 -24.59
CA THR A 473 18.47 -4.37 -24.60
C THR A 473 19.93 -4.61 -25.03
N PRO A 474 20.63 -5.63 -24.49
CA PRO A 474 22.01 -5.95 -24.91
C PRO A 474 22.19 -6.18 -26.42
N ALA A 475 21.10 -6.43 -27.16
CA ALA A 475 21.11 -6.54 -28.61
C ALA A 475 21.30 -5.20 -29.34
N GLU A 476 20.94 -4.07 -28.73
CA GLU A 476 21.09 -2.72 -29.31
C GLU A 476 22.46 -2.08 -28.99
N SER A 477 23.20 -2.62 -28.01
CA SER A 477 24.57 -2.18 -27.71
C SER A 477 25.63 -2.70 -28.69
N VAL A 478 25.25 -3.58 -29.63
CA VAL A 478 26.16 -4.16 -30.65
C VAL A 478 25.81 -3.61 -32.03
N THR A 479 25.77 -2.29 -32.18
CA THR A 479 26.06 -1.64 -33.46
C THR A 479 26.88 -0.38 -33.18
N PRO A 480 28.23 -0.46 -33.20
CA PRO A 480 29.01 0.73 -33.48
C PRO A 480 28.76 1.07 -34.95
N ALA A 481 28.22 2.27 -35.21
CA ALA A 481 28.12 2.82 -36.54
C ALA A 481 29.52 2.84 -37.18
N THR A 482 29.77 1.90 -38.09
CA THR A 482 30.91 1.92 -38.99
C THR A 482 30.66 2.89 -40.13
N THR A 483 31.75 3.53 -40.55
CA THR A 483 31.97 4.28 -41.79
C THR A 483 31.40 5.70 -41.86
N GLN A 484 32.18 6.62 -41.26
CA GLN A 484 32.58 7.87 -41.91
C GLN A 484 32.96 7.54 -43.37
N LYS A 485 32.13 7.94 -44.34
CA LYS A 485 32.55 8.09 -45.74
C LYS A 485 32.81 9.56 -45.98
N GLU A 486 34.08 9.86 -46.14
CA GLU A 486 34.56 11.08 -46.79
C GLU A 486 33.86 11.24 -48.14
N TRP A 487 33.39 12.45 -48.42
CA TRP A 487 33.20 12.94 -49.77
C TRP A 487 34.00 14.23 -49.88
N VAL A 488 34.98 14.18 -50.77
CA VAL A 488 35.73 15.30 -51.38
C VAL A 488 34.76 16.23 -52.11
#